data_AF-A0A1A2ZEJ1-F1
#
_entry.id   AF-A0A1A2ZEJ1-F1
#
_cell.length_a   1.000
_cell.length_b   1.000
_cell.length_c   1.000
_cell.angle_alpha   90.00
_cell.angle_beta   90.00
_cell.angle_gamma   90.00
#
_symmetry.space_group_name_H-M   'P 1'
#
loop_
_entity.id
_entity.type
_entity.pdbx_description
1 polymer ?
#
loop_
_entity_poly.entity_id
_entity_poly.type
_entity_poly.pdbx_seq_one_letter_code
_entity_poly.pdbx_strand_id
1 'polypeptide(L)'
;MDDRDKDPAVVLPYLVGRPLAATEVYEAFGYRKSAYYKAAREGRLISADNLIKVARYFGLNPVDLQVRYGLIEPEAVTEYVESDPEVPRLRDLRPDPTKPPV
;
A
#
# COMPACT_ATOMS: atom_id res chain seq x y z
N MET A 1 -7.28 11.80 -7.06
CA MET A 1 -8.16 10.95 -7.89
C MET A 1 -8.65 9.87 -6.94
N ASP A 2 -9.97 9.69 -6.81
CA ASP A 2 -10.53 8.71 -5.88
C ASP A 2 -10.85 7.42 -6.63
N ASP A 3 -10.14 6.35 -6.26
CA ASP A 3 -10.26 5.02 -6.87
C ASP A 3 -10.74 3.98 -5.84
N ARG A 4 -11.22 4.40 -4.65
CA ARG A 4 -11.63 3.53 -3.53
C ARG A 4 -12.57 2.40 -3.91
N ASP A 5 -13.55 2.68 -4.76
CA ASP A 5 -14.57 1.71 -5.18
C ASP A 5 -14.27 1.05 -6.55
N LYS A 6 -13.10 1.34 -7.14
CA LYS A 6 -12.75 0.84 -8.48
C LYS A 6 -11.96 -0.46 -8.42
N ASP A 7 -12.29 -1.38 -9.30
CA ASP A 7 -11.52 -2.61 -9.48
C ASP A 7 -10.08 -2.26 -9.94
N PRO A 8 -9.02 -2.77 -9.26
CA PRO A 8 -7.64 -2.63 -9.69
C PRO A 8 -7.38 -3.05 -11.13
N ALA A 9 -8.11 -4.02 -11.66
CA ALA A 9 -7.99 -4.41 -13.07
C ALA A 9 -8.36 -3.28 -14.05
N VAL A 10 -9.11 -2.26 -13.60
CA VAL A 10 -9.45 -1.06 -14.37
C VAL A 10 -8.45 0.07 -14.13
N VAL A 11 -7.97 0.24 -12.89
CA VAL A 11 -7.07 1.33 -12.48
C VAL A 11 -5.64 1.08 -12.98
N LEU A 12 -5.13 -0.15 -12.84
CA LEU A 12 -3.72 -0.44 -13.14
C LEU A 12 -3.33 -0.17 -14.60
N PRO A 13 -4.13 -0.52 -15.63
CA PRO A 13 -3.78 -0.21 -17.01
C PRO A 13 -3.53 1.28 -17.28
N TYR A 14 -4.28 2.20 -16.66
CA TYR A 14 -4.03 3.63 -16.86
C TYR A 14 -2.75 4.09 -16.16
N LEU A 15 -2.46 3.56 -14.97
CA LEU A 15 -1.25 3.91 -14.21
C LEU A 15 0.01 3.39 -14.88
N VAL A 16 -0.06 2.19 -15.46
CA VAL A 16 1.06 1.58 -16.19
C VAL A 16 1.19 2.18 -17.60
N GLY A 17 0.14 2.82 -18.13
CA GLY A 17 0.14 3.45 -19.45
C GLY A 17 0.03 2.46 -20.62
N ARG A 18 -0.44 1.23 -20.37
CA ARG A 18 -0.71 0.21 -21.40
C ARG A 18 -1.82 -0.75 -20.98
N PRO A 19 -2.47 -1.44 -21.93
CA PRO A 19 -3.30 -2.59 -21.62
C PRO A 19 -2.52 -3.65 -20.83
N LEU A 20 -3.18 -4.25 -19.83
CA LEU A 20 -2.66 -5.36 -19.05
C LEU A 20 -3.49 -6.61 -19.34
N ALA A 21 -2.83 -7.74 -19.55
CA ALA A 21 -3.51 -9.02 -19.55
C ALA A 21 -4.03 -9.32 -18.13
N ALA A 22 -5.19 -9.97 -18.03
CA ALA A 22 -5.76 -10.29 -16.72
C ALA A 22 -4.82 -11.16 -15.87
N THR A 23 -4.01 -12.02 -16.50
CA THR A 23 -2.98 -12.83 -15.83
C THR A 23 -1.90 -11.97 -15.18
N GLU A 24 -1.44 -10.91 -15.84
CA GLU A 24 -0.45 -9.98 -15.27
C GLU A 24 -0.99 -9.30 -14.01
N VAL A 25 -2.28 -8.94 -14.00
CA VAL A 25 -2.93 -8.37 -12.82
C VAL A 25 -2.94 -9.40 -11.68
N TYR A 26 -3.37 -10.64 -11.94
CA TYR A 26 -3.43 -11.66 -10.88
C TYR A 26 -2.04 -11.95 -10.28
N GLU A 27 -1.03 -12.04 -11.15
CA GLU A 27 0.37 -12.25 -10.77
C GLU A 27 0.91 -11.10 -9.92
N ALA A 28 0.59 -9.85 -10.27
CA ALA A 28 0.96 -8.68 -9.48
C ALA A 28 0.39 -8.71 -8.04
N PHE A 29 -0.82 -9.24 -7.88
CA PHE A 29 -1.42 -9.48 -6.56
C PHE A 29 -0.90 -10.77 -5.87
N GLY A 30 -0.09 -11.58 -6.55
CA GLY A 30 0.39 -12.86 -6.03
C GLY A 30 -0.69 -13.95 -5.95
N TYR A 31 -1.75 -13.84 -6.77
CA TYR A 31 -2.85 -14.79 -6.81
C TYR A 31 -2.87 -15.62 -8.09
N ARG A 32 -3.34 -16.86 -7.97
CA ARG A 32 -3.91 -17.59 -9.10
C ARG A 32 -5.29 -17.01 -9.44
N LYS A 33 -5.74 -17.12 -10.69
CA LYS A 33 -7.02 -16.57 -11.19
C LYS A 33 -8.21 -16.80 -10.24
N SER A 34 -8.45 -18.03 -9.80
CA SER A 34 -9.58 -18.35 -8.91
C SER A 34 -9.47 -17.69 -7.53
N ALA A 35 -8.24 -17.60 -6.99
CA ALA A 35 -7.98 -16.94 -5.71
C ALA A 35 -8.13 -15.42 -5.81
N TYR A 36 -7.76 -14.83 -6.96
CA TYR A 36 -7.97 -13.40 -7.24
C TYR A 36 -9.46 -13.04 -7.17
N TYR A 37 -10.31 -13.74 -7.92
CA TYR A 37 -11.75 -13.45 -7.91
C TYR A 37 -12.41 -13.70 -6.55
N LYS A 38 -11.94 -14.73 -5.81
CA LYS A 38 -12.38 -14.95 -4.43
C LYS A 38 -11.99 -13.78 -3.54
N ALA A 39 -10.75 -13.31 -3.61
CA ALA A 39 -10.28 -12.16 -2.84
C ALA A 39 -11.02 -10.86 -3.22
N ALA A 40 -11.32 -10.65 -4.51
CA ALA A 40 -12.10 -9.51 -4.99
C ALA A 40 -13.49 -9.51 -4.36
N ARG A 41 -14.20 -10.64 -4.43
CA ARG A 41 -15.54 -10.80 -3.86
C ARG A 41 -15.57 -10.62 -2.34
N GLU A 42 -14.50 -11.03 -1.66
CA GLU A 42 -14.36 -10.90 -0.21
C GLU A 42 -13.80 -9.53 0.23
N GLY A 43 -13.56 -8.60 -0.71
CA GLY A 43 -13.03 -7.26 -0.40
C GLY A 43 -11.58 -7.26 0.09
N ARG A 44 -10.82 -8.34 -0.16
CA ARG A 44 -9.45 -8.53 0.35
C ARG A 44 -8.35 -8.13 -0.62
N LEU A 45 -8.69 -7.65 -1.82
CA LEU A 45 -7.68 -7.19 -2.78
C LEU A 45 -7.03 -5.89 -2.31
N ILE A 46 -7.85 -4.93 -1.87
CA ILE A 46 -7.39 -3.61 -1.45
C ILE A 46 -6.87 -3.71 0.00
N SER A 47 -5.63 -4.14 0.13
CA SER A 47 -4.88 -4.13 1.39
C SER A 47 -3.51 -3.51 1.18
N ALA A 48 -2.92 -2.97 2.25
CA ALA A 48 -1.62 -2.32 2.16
C ALA A 48 -0.56 -3.24 1.54
N ASP A 49 -0.48 -4.48 2.01
CA ASP A 49 0.48 -5.46 1.51
C ASP A 49 0.28 -5.78 0.03
N ASN A 50 -0.97 -5.91 -0.42
CA ASN A 50 -1.27 -6.21 -1.81
C ASN A 50 -0.94 -5.02 -2.72
N LEU A 51 -1.32 -3.81 -2.33
CA LEU A 51 -1.03 -2.61 -3.10
C LEU A 51 0.48 -2.35 -3.18
N ILE A 52 1.24 -2.62 -2.11
CA ILE A 52 2.71 -2.54 -2.14
C ILE A 52 3.29 -3.58 -3.11
N LYS A 53 2.80 -4.83 -3.10
CA LYS A 53 3.26 -5.86 -4.05
C LYS A 53 2.98 -5.48 -5.49
N VAL A 54 1.76 -5.03 -5.77
CA VAL A 54 1.32 -4.59 -7.10
C VAL A 54 2.14 -3.40 -7.58
N ALA A 55 2.37 -2.40 -6.72
CA ALA A 55 3.20 -1.26 -7.05
C ALA A 55 4.61 -1.69 -7.44
N ARG A 56 5.24 -2.56 -6.64
CA ARG A 56 6.57 -3.10 -6.94
C ARG A 56 6.61 -3.90 -8.23
N TYR A 57 5.58 -4.73 -8.48
CA TYR A 57 5.50 -5.54 -9.69
C TYR A 57 5.49 -4.67 -10.96
N PHE A 58 4.74 -3.57 -10.95
CA PHE A 58 4.61 -2.67 -12.10
C PHE A 58 5.57 -1.47 -12.09
N GLY A 59 6.43 -1.33 -11.08
CA GLY A 59 7.31 -0.17 -10.93
C GLY A 59 6.56 1.15 -10.64
N LEU A 60 5.38 1.07 -10.03
CA LEU A 60 4.59 2.23 -9.58
C LEU A 60 5.04 2.70 -8.20
N ASN A 61 4.68 3.93 -7.84
CA ASN A 61 4.88 4.43 -6.49
C ASN A 61 3.91 3.73 -5.52
N PRO A 62 4.39 2.99 -4.50
CA PRO A 62 3.51 2.34 -3.53
C PRO A 62 2.61 3.32 -2.77
N VAL A 63 3.10 4.51 -2.45
CA VAL A 63 2.33 5.54 -1.72
C VAL A 63 1.17 6.04 -2.58
N ASP A 64 1.38 6.22 -3.89
CA ASP A 64 0.32 6.67 -4.81
C ASP A 64 -0.85 5.68 -4.82
N LEU A 65 -0.60 4.37 -4.85
CA LEU A 65 -1.67 3.37 -4.77
C LEU A 65 -2.40 3.41 -3.42
N GLN A 66 -1.66 3.55 -2.32
CA GLN A 66 -2.26 3.60 -0.98
C GLN A 66 -3.19 4.81 -0.83
N VAL A 67 -2.79 5.96 -1.38
CA VAL A 67 -3.60 7.18 -1.36
C VAL A 67 -4.83 7.07 -2.27
N ARG A 68 -4.66 6.60 -3.52
CA ARG A 68 -5.77 6.44 -4.47
C ARG A 68 -6.88 5.51 -3.96
N TYR A 69 -6.50 4.46 -3.25
CA TYR A 69 -7.42 3.51 -2.63
C TYR A 69 -7.83 3.88 -1.20
N GLY A 70 -7.42 5.04 -0.68
CA GLY A 70 -7.87 5.55 0.61
C GLY A 70 -7.34 4.78 1.82
N LEU A 71 -6.22 4.07 1.69
CA LEU A 71 -5.54 3.42 2.83
C LEU A 71 -4.67 4.42 3.61
N ILE A 72 -4.26 5.49 2.94
CA ILE A 72 -3.52 6.60 3.53
C ILE A 72 -4.19 7.90 3.03
N GLU A 73 -4.51 8.80 3.96
CA GLU A 73 -5.00 10.13 3.59
C GLU A 73 -3.83 10.96 3.01
N PRO A 74 -4.06 11.76 1.95
CA PRO A 74 -3.02 12.62 1.38
C PRO A 74 -2.31 13.50 2.42
N GLU A 75 -3.07 14.01 3.40
CA GLU A 75 -2.57 14.85 4.48
C GLU A 75 -1.56 14.11 5.37
N ALA A 76 -1.78 12.81 5.61
CA ALA A 76 -0.84 11.99 6.39
C ALA A 76 0.50 11.79 5.66
N VAL A 77 0.49 11.78 4.32
CA VAL A 77 1.73 11.74 3.53
C VAL A 77 2.50 13.05 3.66
N THR A 78 1.79 14.19 3.58
CA THR A 78 2.39 15.51 3.78
C THR A 78 2.99 15.63 5.18
N GLU A 79 2.23 15.29 6.21
CA GLU A 79 2.69 15.31 7.61
C GLU A 79 3.93 14.44 7.77
N TYR A 80 3.95 13.22 7.22
CA TYR A 80 5.11 12.35 7.30
C TYR A 80 6.37 12.97 6.65
N VAL A 81 6.24 13.55 5.46
CA VAL A 81 7.36 14.17 4.74
C VAL A 81 7.87 15.43 5.46
N GLU A 82 6.97 16.21 6.06
CA GLU A 82 7.30 17.43 6.81
C GLU A 82 7.84 17.14 8.21
N SER A 83 7.50 15.99 8.80
CA SER A 83 7.81 15.68 10.21
C SER A 83 9.29 15.49 10.53
N ASP A 84 10.18 15.43 9.52
CA ASP A 84 11.60 15.06 9.61
C ASP A 84 11.86 14.15 10.84
N PRO A 85 11.34 12.90 10.83
CA PRO A 85 11.26 12.11 12.04
C PRO A 85 12.66 11.84 12.55
N GLU A 86 13.08 12.58 13.59
CA GLU A 86 14.20 12.23 14.44
C GLU A 86 13.82 10.91 15.12
N VAL A 87 14.09 9.79 14.45
CA VAL A 87 14.03 8.47 15.07
C VAL A 87 15.02 8.53 16.23
N PRO A 88 14.58 8.49 17.50
CA PRO A 88 15.50 8.55 18.61
C PRO A 88 16.44 7.38 18.45
N ARG A 89 17.76 7.65 18.36
CA ARG A 89 18.69 6.55 18.19
C ARG A 89 18.56 5.71 19.46
N LEU A 90 18.67 4.39 19.33
CA LEU A 90 18.57 3.48 20.48
C LEU A 90 19.47 3.89 21.66
N ARG A 91 20.60 4.55 21.38
CA ARG A 91 21.54 5.11 22.37
C ARG A 91 21.01 6.31 23.17
N ASP A 92 20.00 7.00 22.65
CA ASP A 92 19.38 8.19 23.26
C ASP A 92 18.21 7.80 24.17
N LEU A 93 17.69 6.57 24.01
CA LEU A 93 16.71 5.98 24.92
C LEU A 93 17.42 5.56 26.22
N ARG A 94 17.53 6.49 27.16
CA ARG A 94 17.95 6.15 28.53
C ARG A 94 16.78 5.49 29.27
N PRO A 95 16.98 4.34 29.94
CA PRO A 95 15.96 3.78 30.80
C PRO A 95 15.63 4.80 31.89
N ASP A 96 14.35 5.12 32.05
CA ASP A 96 13.88 6.02 33.09
C ASP A 96 14.17 5.38 34.46
N PRO A 97 15.09 5.95 35.26
CA PRO A 97 15.48 5.36 36.54
C PRO A 97 14.35 5.41 37.58
N THR A 98 13.25 6.11 37.30
CA THR A 98 12.08 6.23 38.19
C THR A 98 10.98 5.23 37.88
N LYS A 99 11.08 4.50 36.76
CA LYS A 99 10.05 3.54 36.36
C LYS A 99 10.45 2.12 36.80
N PRO A 100 9.70 1.47 37.70
CA PRO A 100 10.00 0.09 38.07
C PRO A 100 9.87 -0.83 36.84
N PRO A 101 10.72 -1.86 36.72
CA PRO A 101 10.61 -2.83 35.64
C PRO A 101 9.24 -3.53 35.73
N VAL A 102 8.57 -3.65 34.57
CA VAL A 102 7.30 -4.36 34.41
C VAL A 102 7.53 -5.86 34.40
#